data_AF-A0A3C1G2Q6-F1
#
_entry.id   AF-A0A3C1G2Q6-F1
#
_cell.length_a   1.000
_cell.length_b   1.000
_cell.length_c   1.000
_cell.angle_alpha   90.00
_cell.angle_beta   90.00
_cell.angle_gamma   90.00
#
_symmetry.space_group_name_H-M   'P 1'
#
loop_
_entity.id
_entity.type
_entity.pdbx_description
1 polymer ?
#
loop_
_entity_poly.entity_id
_entity_poly.type
_entity_poly.pdbx_seq_one_letter_code
_entity_poly.pdbx_strand_id
1 'polypeptide(L)'
;MDRSRKGKRIKNKGTPTMHNIFIIYMAPGNNEQMVHYEDTIKNKVAHERIFRYIDFNLEITLRNVFGQKPVAVWGSRDSRANRPKFDRMQPGDDILIIEGETIKLLGKIAAKTINPDLSKELWKNLRGHTTDSWSLIYFIANPLEINLPFMEIRELFGYHTAWNPRGFARISDDRLEEFYSKYDDLYSILQRIKQGRTYDQRLKAEDLQTSEPETVELRSEDIREILKNGELSAHVRMQWQLVHLGLKTGARVWIPRSDQPRIKKEFAFADFEETFSAGIDMPARYVENIDVVWKEEFRIDAAFEIEHSTAIYSGLLRFSDLKIIAPNISYPLFLVAPLTKKSRVFEQVKRPTFKKLGLDKEVRYLSYERVDEISRFFEHSSSGMNVEVLIGKSEAVQ
;
A
#
# COMPACT_ATOMS: atom_id res chain seq x y z
N MET A 1 -41.12 -26.28 24.33
CA MET A 1 -40.26 -26.55 23.15
C MET A 1 -39.87 -25.21 22.56
N ASP A 2 -38.79 -24.64 23.09
CA ASP A 2 -38.34 -23.29 22.77
C ASP A 2 -37.17 -23.37 21.77
N ARG A 3 -37.33 -22.78 20.59
CA ARG A 3 -36.35 -22.81 19.50
C ARG A 3 -35.42 -21.62 19.65
N SER A 4 -34.22 -21.88 20.16
CA SER A 4 -33.04 -21.02 20.14
C SER A 4 -32.80 -20.41 18.75
N ARG A 5 -33.04 -19.10 18.60
CA ARG A 5 -32.51 -18.29 17.50
C ARG A 5 -31.05 -17.94 17.80
N LYS A 6 -30.11 -18.71 17.23
CA LYS A 6 -28.71 -18.30 17.12
C LYS A 6 -28.62 -17.08 16.20
N GLY A 7 -28.37 -15.91 16.76
CA GLY A 7 -28.01 -14.70 16.03
C GLY A 7 -26.70 -14.91 15.28
N LYS A 8 -26.79 -15.02 13.96
CA LYS A 8 -25.63 -15.02 13.06
C LYS A 8 -25.10 -13.59 13.05
N ARG A 9 -23.97 -13.36 13.71
CA ARG A 9 -23.28 -12.05 13.75
C ARG A 9 -22.88 -11.69 12.32
N ILE A 10 -23.63 -10.79 11.70
CA ILE A 10 -23.33 -10.26 10.37
C ILE A 10 -22.05 -9.44 10.53
N LYS A 11 -20.94 -9.91 9.95
CA LYS A 11 -19.72 -9.10 9.84
C LYS A 11 -20.07 -7.90 8.97
N ASN A 12 -20.06 -6.69 9.54
CA ASN A 12 -20.14 -5.45 8.76
C ASN A 12 -18.95 -5.42 7.79
N LYS A 13 -19.20 -5.66 6.50
CA LYS A 13 -18.19 -5.72 5.43
C LYS A 13 -17.70 -4.33 4.97
N GLY A 14 -17.90 -3.28 5.78
CA GLY A 14 -17.67 -1.88 5.38
C GLY A 14 -16.87 -1.03 6.36
N THR A 15 -16.46 -1.56 7.52
CA THR A 15 -15.56 -0.83 8.42
C THR A 15 -14.13 -0.93 7.92
N PRO A 16 -13.37 0.19 7.86
CA PRO A 16 -11.94 0.16 7.55
C PRO A 16 -11.23 -0.89 8.42
N THR A 17 -10.28 -1.61 7.84
CA THR A 17 -9.44 -2.54 8.60
C THR A 17 -8.59 -1.72 9.57
N MET A 18 -8.88 -1.83 10.86
CA MET A 18 -8.07 -1.21 11.90
C MET A 18 -6.80 -2.03 12.08
N HIS A 19 -5.67 -1.47 11.69
CA HIS A 19 -4.37 -2.10 11.87
C HIS A 19 -3.77 -1.75 13.24
N ASN A 20 -2.96 -2.65 13.78
CA ASN A 20 -2.16 -2.31 14.96
C ASN A 20 -1.01 -1.39 14.55
N ILE A 21 -0.62 -0.53 15.48
CA ILE A 21 0.54 0.35 15.32
C ILE A 21 1.52 0.05 16.44
N PHE A 22 2.68 -0.46 16.07
CA PHE A 22 3.76 -0.85 16.96
C PHE A 22 4.88 0.19 16.97
N ILE A 23 5.52 0.33 18.11
CA ILE A 23 6.62 1.28 18.31
C ILE A 23 7.82 0.54 18.89
N ILE A 24 8.98 0.73 18.26
CA ILE A 24 10.29 0.35 18.79
C ILE A 24 11.02 1.61 19.17
N TYR A 25 11.18 1.83 20.47
CA TYR A 25 11.97 2.92 21.02
C TYR A 25 13.40 2.48 21.30
N MET A 26 14.34 3.10 20.60
CA MET A 26 15.78 3.01 20.82
C MET A 26 16.22 4.23 21.64
N ALA A 27 16.79 3.97 22.81
CA ALA A 27 17.27 5.04 23.67
C ALA A 27 18.49 5.73 23.02
N PRO A 28 18.59 7.07 23.07
CA PRO A 28 19.77 7.78 22.59
C PRO A 28 21.06 7.22 23.22
N GLY A 29 22.09 7.04 22.39
CA GLY A 29 23.38 6.51 22.84
C GLY A 29 23.44 4.99 23.01
N ASN A 30 22.39 4.24 22.64
CA ASN A 30 22.45 2.78 22.58
C ASN A 30 23.17 2.31 21.30
N ASN A 31 24.50 2.28 21.37
CA ASN A 31 25.36 1.90 20.23
C ASN A 31 25.06 0.50 19.67
N GLU A 32 24.67 -0.45 20.53
CA GLU A 32 24.35 -1.83 20.08
C GLU A 32 23.08 -1.84 19.23
N GLN A 33 22.00 -1.18 19.69
CA GLN A 33 20.79 -1.04 18.89
C GLN A 33 21.05 -0.29 17.57
N MET A 34 21.91 0.73 17.57
CA MET A 34 22.25 1.44 16.35
C MET A 34 23.04 0.59 15.36
N VAL A 35 23.99 -0.22 15.81
CA VAL A 35 24.70 -1.17 14.93
C VAL A 35 23.74 -2.17 14.30
N HIS A 36 22.81 -2.71 15.08
CA HIS A 36 21.79 -3.61 14.56
C HIS A 36 20.83 -2.93 13.60
N TYR A 37 20.47 -1.66 13.85
CA TYR A 37 19.62 -0.88 12.96
C TYR A 37 20.30 -0.67 11.60
N GLU A 38 21.59 -0.32 11.60
CA GLU A 38 22.36 -0.22 10.36
C GLU A 38 22.41 -1.56 9.61
N ASP A 39 22.73 -2.68 10.30
CA ASP A 39 22.84 -4.00 9.66
C ASP A 39 21.51 -4.54 9.12
N THR A 40 20.47 -4.62 9.95
CA THR A 40 19.27 -5.39 9.59
C THR A 40 18.09 -4.54 9.11
N ILE A 41 18.10 -3.21 9.33
CA ILE A 41 17.07 -2.31 8.80
C ILE A 41 17.56 -1.58 7.55
N LYS A 42 18.67 -0.84 7.65
CA LYS A 42 19.17 0.00 6.56
C LYS A 42 19.82 -0.83 5.46
N ASN A 43 20.78 -1.69 5.81
CA ASN A 43 21.47 -2.54 4.84
C ASN A 43 20.60 -3.71 4.37
N LYS A 44 19.58 -4.07 5.16
CA LYS A 44 18.68 -5.21 4.94
C LYS A 44 19.44 -6.54 4.90
N VAL A 45 18.71 -7.64 5.00
CA VAL A 45 19.27 -8.98 5.15
C VAL A 45 18.95 -9.81 3.91
N ALA A 46 19.97 -10.38 3.29
CA ALA A 46 19.82 -11.29 2.16
C ALA A 46 19.11 -12.59 2.58
N HIS A 47 18.35 -13.19 1.65
CA HIS A 47 17.54 -14.37 1.90
C HIS A 47 18.36 -15.55 2.44
N GLU A 48 19.60 -15.73 2.02
CA GLU A 48 20.46 -16.84 2.44
C GLU A 48 20.79 -16.81 3.93
N ARG A 49 20.85 -15.61 4.55
CA ARG A 49 21.05 -15.45 6.00
C ARG A 49 19.80 -15.80 6.80
N ILE A 50 18.61 -15.70 6.20
CA ILE A 50 17.33 -15.94 6.86
C ILE A 50 16.85 -17.38 6.63
N PHE A 51 16.82 -17.82 5.37
CA PHE A 51 16.12 -19.02 4.92
C PHE A 51 16.72 -20.33 5.45
N ARG A 52 18.00 -20.29 5.86
CA ARG A 52 18.67 -21.43 6.52
C ARG A 52 18.11 -21.75 7.91
N TYR A 53 17.39 -20.82 8.53
CA TYR A 53 16.95 -20.92 9.92
C TYR A 53 15.42 -21.01 10.07
N ILE A 54 14.65 -20.82 9.00
CA ILE A 54 13.18 -20.78 9.06
C ILE A 54 12.56 -21.99 8.39
N ASP A 55 11.29 -22.24 8.69
CA ASP A 55 10.52 -23.29 8.00
C ASP A 55 10.08 -22.86 6.59
N PHE A 56 9.67 -23.87 5.81
CA PHE A 56 9.25 -23.71 4.42
C PHE A 56 8.04 -22.79 4.23
N ASN A 57 7.11 -22.74 5.19
CA ASN A 57 5.91 -21.90 5.07
C ASN A 57 6.27 -20.42 5.23
N LEU A 58 7.13 -20.11 6.20
CA LEU A 58 7.65 -18.76 6.37
C LEU A 58 8.53 -18.36 5.18
N GLU A 59 9.32 -19.27 4.63
CA GLU A 59 10.10 -19.00 3.42
C GLU A 59 9.20 -18.63 2.23
N ILE A 60 8.15 -19.41 1.96
CA ILE A 60 7.15 -19.07 0.91
C ILE A 60 6.53 -17.70 1.18
N THR A 61 6.16 -17.43 2.43
CA THR A 61 5.56 -16.15 2.82
C THR A 61 6.49 -14.98 2.52
N LEU A 62 7.77 -15.09 2.89
CA LEU A 62 8.76 -14.04 2.64
C LEU A 62 9.07 -13.89 1.15
N ARG A 63 9.20 -15.00 0.41
CA ARG A 63 9.38 -14.95 -1.06
C ARG A 63 8.20 -14.30 -1.76
N ASN A 64 6.98 -14.55 -1.28
CA ASN A 64 5.80 -13.88 -1.82
C ASN A 64 5.86 -12.38 -1.55
N VAL A 65 6.14 -11.95 -0.32
CA VAL A 65 6.16 -10.51 0.01
C VAL A 65 7.31 -9.78 -0.67
N PHE A 66 8.54 -10.30 -0.55
CA PHE A 66 9.78 -9.60 -0.91
C PHE A 66 10.35 -10.00 -2.28
N GLY A 67 9.84 -11.06 -2.91
CA GLY A 67 10.39 -11.59 -4.16
C GLY A 67 11.83 -12.09 -3.98
N GLN A 68 12.78 -11.39 -4.62
CA GLN A 68 14.22 -11.60 -4.48
C GLN A 68 14.93 -10.49 -3.70
N LYS A 69 14.19 -9.47 -3.23
CA LYS A 69 14.76 -8.28 -2.57
C LYS A 69 15.23 -8.63 -1.15
N PRO A 70 16.32 -8.02 -0.66
CA PRO A 70 16.75 -8.20 0.72
C PRO A 70 15.72 -7.61 1.68
N VAL A 71 15.62 -8.20 2.88
CA VAL A 71 14.52 -8.00 3.82
C VAL A 71 14.97 -7.13 5.00
N ALA A 72 14.19 -6.10 5.36
CA ALA A 72 14.42 -5.39 6.62
C ALA A 72 13.91 -6.26 7.79
N VAL A 73 14.74 -6.47 8.80
CA VAL A 73 14.44 -7.36 9.93
C VAL A 73 14.74 -6.67 11.24
N TRP A 74 13.86 -6.85 12.22
CA TRP A 74 14.09 -6.42 13.59
C TRP A 74 13.66 -7.49 14.59
N GLY A 75 14.08 -7.32 15.84
CA GLY A 75 13.76 -8.24 16.91
C GLY A 75 13.55 -7.58 18.25
N SER A 76 12.89 -8.30 19.15
CA SER A 76 12.77 -7.93 20.56
C SER A 76 12.97 -9.14 21.46
N ARG A 77 13.29 -8.90 22.74
CA ARG A 77 13.44 -9.97 23.73
C ARG A 77 12.10 -10.66 23.97
N ASP A 78 12.09 -12.00 24.00
CA ASP A 78 10.93 -12.77 24.45
C ASP A 78 10.77 -12.64 25.96
N SER A 79 9.86 -11.77 26.36
CA SER A 79 9.61 -11.43 27.76
C SER A 79 8.10 -11.33 27.99
N ARG A 80 7.68 -11.45 29.25
CA ARG A 80 6.26 -11.27 29.64
C ARG A 80 5.69 -9.93 29.17
N ALA A 81 6.52 -8.89 29.06
CA ALA A 81 6.11 -7.58 28.59
C ALA A 81 5.95 -7.52 27.05
N ASN A 82 6.80 -8.23 26.29
CA ASN A 82 6.84 -8.13 24.82
C ASN A 82 5.96 -9.16 24.12
N ARG A 83 5.87 -10.37 24.67
CA ARG A 83 5.19 -11.51 24.06
C ARG A 83 3.74 -11.21 23.67
N PRO A 84 2.89 -10.59 24.53
CA PRO A 84 1.51 -10.29 24.14
C PRO A 84 1.40 -9.29 22.98
N LYS A 85 2.32 -8.32 22.87
CA LYS A 85 2.35 -7.37 21.75
C LYS A 85 2.76 -8.07 20.46
N PHE A 86 3.80 -8.90 20.54
CA PHE A 86 4.25 -9.73 19.44
C PHE A 86 3.15 -10.67 18.95
N ASP A 87 2.43 -11.34 19.84
CA ASP A 87 1.36 -12.28 19.48
C ASP A 87 0.20 -11.59 18.74
N ARG A 88 -0.10 -10.32 19.07
CA ARG A 88 -1.12 -9.51 18.38
C ARG A 88 -0.72 -9.06 16.97
N MET A 89 0.58 -8.94 16.69
CA MET A 89 1.10 -8.44 15.42
C MET A 89 0.65 -9.29 14.22
N GLN A 90 0.13 -8.66 13.18
CA GLN A 90 -0.32 -9.30 11.95
C GLN A 90 0.36 -8.69 10.72
N PRO A 91 0.43 -9.41 9.59
CA PRO A 91 0.83 -8.82 8.32
C PRO A 91 -0.03 -7.59 7.98
N GLY A 92 0.61 -6.50 7.57
CA GLY A 92 -0.01 -5.21 7.26
C GLY A 92 -0.08 -4.21 8.42
N ASP A 93 0.16 -4.64 9.66
CA ASP A 93 0.27 -3.72 10.81
C ASP A 93 1.43 -2.74 10.65
N ASP A 94 1.30 -1.51 11.13
CA ASP A 94 2.37 -0.51 11.05
C ASP A 94 3.40 -0.70 12.16
N ILE A 95 4.65 -0.40 11.83
CA ILE A 95 5.75 -0.35 12.80
C ILE A 95 6.58 0.92 12.62
N LEU A 96 6.83 1.59 13.74
CA LEU A 96 7.68 2.77 13.85
C LEU A 96 8.95 2.42 14.62
N ILE A 97 10.11 2.85 14.13
CA ILE A 97 11.36 2.83 14.89
C ILE A 97 11.73 4.26 15.25
N ILE A 98 11.87 4.52 16.54
CA ILE A 98 12.13 5.82 17.13
C ILE A 98 13.51 5.80 17.77
N GLU A 99 14.33 6.81 17.50
CA GLU A 99 15.55 7.10 18.23
C GLU A 99 15.39 8.46 18.92
N GLY A 100 15.38 8.47 20.26
CA GLY A 100 15.13 9.71 21.02
C GLY A 100 13.78 10.34 20.66
N GLU A 101 13.79 11.55 20.10
CA GLU A 101 12.59 12.30 19.69
C GLU A 101 12.37 12.26 18.17
N THR A 102 12.99 11.31 17.46
CA THR A 102 12.90 11.20 16.00
C THR A 102 12.36 9.83 15.58
N ILE A 103 11.32 9.83 14.77
CA ILE A 103 10.82 8.66 14.04
C ILE A 103 11.79 8.42 12.89
N LYS A 104 12.64 7.40 13.02
CA LYS A 104 13.64 7.05 12.00
C LYS A 104 13.01 6.27 10.86
N LEU A 105 12.24 5.25 11.20
CA LEU A 105 11.63 4.34 10.23
C LEU A 105 10.13 4.26 10.44
N LEU A 106 9.42 4.17 9.31
CA LEU A 106 8.06 3.69 9.19
C LEU A 106 8.07 2.47 8.26
N GLY A 107 7.32 1.42 8.59
CA GLY A 107 7.14 0.26 7.72
C GLY A 107 5.91 -0.54 8.10
N LYS A 108 5.66 -1.63 7.38
CA LYS A 108 4.56 -2.55 7.64
C LYS A 108 5.10 -3.93 7.99
N ILE A 109 4.42 -4.65 8.87
CA ILE A 109 4.80 -6.02 9.22
C ILE A 109 4.50 -6.94 8.05
N ALA A 110 5.48 -7.71 7.60
CA ALA A 110 5.31 -8.73 6.59
C ALA A 110 4.98 -10.09 7.20
N ALA A 111 5.79 -10.48 8.19
CA ALA A 111 5.67 -11.74 8.90
C ALA A 111 6.42 -11.66 10.24
N LYS A 112 6.25 -12.68 11.08
CA LYS A 112 6.94 -12.78 12.36
C LYS A 112 7.29 -14.23 12.70
N THR A 113 8.32 -14.44 13.50
CA THR A 113 8.73 -15.75 13.99
C THR A 113 9.39 -15.65 15.36
N ILE A 114 9.34 -16.75 16.13
CA ILE A 114 10.11 -16.87 17.37
C ILE A 114 11.29 -17.79 17.09
N ASN A 115 12.48 -17.22 16.91
CA ASN A 115 13.63 -17.98 16.44
C ASN A 115 14.94 -17.50 17.09
N PRO A 116 15.39 -18.14 18.18
CA PRO A 116 16.65 -17.82 18.84
C PRO A 116 17.89 -18.05 17.97
N ASP A 117 17.87 -19.02 17.06
CA ASP A 117 19.05 -19.33 16.23
C ASP A 117 19.22 -18.34 15.10
N LEU A 118 18.12 -17.94 14.45
CA LEU A 118 18.13 -16.80 13.53
C LEU A 118 18.55 -15.51 14.26
N SER A 119 18.09 -15.30 15.49
CA SER A 119 18.50 -14.14 16.30
C SER A 119 20.03 -14.06 16.48
N LYS A 120 20.69 -15.20 16.75
CA LYS A 120 22.16 -15.28 16.87
C LYS A 120 22.88 -15.00 15.55
N GLU A 121 22.29 -15.40 14.42
CA GLU A 121 22.85 -15.09 13.10
C GLU A 121 22.71 -13.61 12.73
N LEU A 122 21.55 -13.02 13.03
CA LEU A 122 21.25 -11.64 12.69
C LEU A 122 21.96 -10.64 13.59
N TRP A 123 21.96 -10.86 14.91
CA TRP A 123 22.48 -9.91 15.88
C TRP A 123 23.55 -10.56 16.75
N LYS A 124 24.81 -10.39 16.33
CA LYS A 124 25.99 -10.82 17.09
C LYS A 124 26.41 -9.72 18.06
N ASN A 125 26.60 -10.06 19.33
CA ASN A 125 27.07 -9.10 20.33
C ASN A 125 28.55 -8.77 20.08
N LEU A 126 28.92 -7.49 20.19
CA LEU A 126 30.30 -6.98 20.11
C LEU A 126 31.27 -7.62 21.13
N ARG A 127 30.76 -8.23 22.21
CA ARG A 127 31.57 -8.82 23.30
C ARG A 127 31.60 -10.36 23.35
N GLY A 128 31.03 -11.06 22.36
CA GLY A 128 31.13 -12.52 22.27
C GLY A 128 30.34 -13.33 23.32
N HIS A 129 29.58 -12.68 24.20
CA HIS A 129 28.68 -13.33 25.14
C HIS A 129 27.22 -13.28 24.63
N THR A 130 26.48 -14.37 24.82
CA THR A 130 25.04 -14.45 24.52
C THR A 130 24.26 -13.60 25.53
N THR A 131 23.97 -12.35 25.20
CA THR A 131 22.93 -11.57 25.89
C THR A 131 21.57 -11.89 25.30
N ASP A 132 20.53 -11.92 26.15
CA ASP A 132 19.12 -12.20 25.85
C ASP A 132 18.76 -12.08 24.36
N SER A 133 18.62 -13.24 23.69
CA SER A 133 18.35 -13.30 22.26
C SER A 133 17.08 -12.52 21.93
N TRP A 134 17.15 -11.62 20.96
CA TRP A 134 15.99 -10.95 20.38
C TRP A 134 15.20 -11.95 19.52
N SER A 135 14.67 -12.99 20.15
CA SER A 135 14.08 -14.14 19.49
C SER A 135 12.70 -13.85 18.92
N LEU A 136 12.02 -12.78 19.37
CA LEU A 136 10.78 -12.30 18.76
C LEU A 136 11.15 -11.48 17.52
N ILE A 137 11.22 -12.14 16.37
CA ILE A 137 11.70 -11.57 15.10
C ILE A 137 10.51 -11.19 14.23
N TYR A 138 10.59 -10.02 13.61
CA TYR A 138 9.60 -9.55 12.64
C TYR A 138 10.28 -8.94 11.41
N PHE A 139 9.69 -9.25 10.26
CA PHE A 139 10.14 -8.84 8.94
C PHE A 139 9.32 -7.63 8.51
N ILE A 140 9.99 -6.59 8.02
CA ILE A 140 9.41 -5.28 7.76
C ILE A 140 9.39 -5.05 6.24
N ALA A 141 8.18 -4.93 5.71
CA ALA A 141 7.91 -4.47 4.37
C ALA A 141 7.79 -2.95 4.31
N ASN A 142 7.96 -2.42 3.12
CA ASN A 142 7.84 -1.02 2.76
C ASN A 142 8.63 -0.07 3.68
N PRO A 143 9.88 -0.39 4.09
CA PRO A 143 10.64 0.45 5.01
C PRO A 143 10.90 1.82 4.39
N LEU A 144 10.46 2.87 5.08
CA LEU A 144 10.65 4.26 4.72
C LEU A 144 11.39 4.98 5.84
N GLU A 145 12.60 5.45 5.55
CA GLU A 145 13.27 6.40 6.42
C GLU A 145 12.50 7.72 6.39
N ILE A 146 11.93 8.12 7.52
CA ILE A 146 10.99 9.24 7.56
C ILE A 146 11.56 10.46 8.27
N ASN A 147 12.40 10.25 9.28
CA ASN A 147 13.12 11.29 10.03
C ASN A 147 12.22 12.46 10.50
N LEU A 148 11.01 12.13 10.96
CA LEU A 148 10.06 13.09 11.49
C LEU A 148 10.17 13.23 13.02
N PRO A 149 9.83 14.39 13.60
CA PRO A 149 9.72 14.53 15.04
C PRO A 149 8.69 13.55 15.62
N PHE A 150 8.98 12.97 16.78
CA PHE A 150 8.02 12.09 17.47
C PHE A 150 6.76 12.84 17.96
N MET A 151 6.84 14.17 18.02
CA MET A 151 5.70 15.05 18.27
C MET A 151 4.52 14.77 17.34
N GLU A 152 4.77 14.43 16.07
CA GLU A 152 3.71 14.10 15.10
C GLU A 152 2.84 12.92 15.58
N ILE A 153 3.45 11.89 16.16
CA ILE A 153 2.71 10.75 16.74
C ILE A 153 1.99 11.15 18.01
N ARG A 154 2.59 12.04 18.82
CA ARG A 154 1.91 12.54 20.03
C ARG A 154 0.64 13.29 19.65
N GLU A 155 0.69 14.13 18.63
CA GLU A 155 -0.45 14.90 18.15
C GLU A 155 -1.53 14.00 17.52
N LEU A 156 -1.15 13.12 16.60
CA LEU A 156 -2.09 12.22 15.91
C LEU A 156 -2.87 11.30 16.85
N PHE A 157 -2.24 10.85 17.94
CA PHE A 157 -2.84 9.92 18.89
C PHE A 157 -3.23 10.57 20.23
N GLY A 158 -3.13 11.90 20.36
CA GLY A 158 -3.53 12.64 21.57
C GLY A 158 -2.72 12.29 22.83
N TYR A 159 -1.42 12.03 22.69
CA TYR A 159 -0.51 11.84 23.82
C TYR A 159 -0.08 13.19 24.42
N HIS A 160 0.19 13.19 25.73
CA HIS A 160 0.84 14.33 26.38
C HIS A 160 2.24 14.57 25.80
N THR A 161 2.68 15.82 25.69
CA THR A 161 3.96 16.23 25.08
C THR A 161 5.21 15.61 25.73
N ALA A 162 5.10 15.13 26.97
CA ALA A 162 6.18 14.49 27.72
C ALA A 162 6.13 12.95 27.67
N TRP A 163 5.15 12.36 26.99
CA TRP A 163 5.03 10.92 26.91
C TRP A 163 6.08 10.34 25.96
N ASN A 164 6.83 9.35 26.43
CA ASN A 164 7.78 8.61 25.63
C ASN A 164 7.54 7.10 25.72
N PRO A 165 7.50 6.40 24.57
CA PRO A 165 7.43 4.95 24.55
C PRO A 165 8.72 4.37 25.12
N ARG A 166 8.65 3.12 25.61
CA ARG A 166 9.83 2.39 26.11
C ARG A 166 9.93 1.05 25.42
N GLY A 167 11.12 0.74 24.91
CA GLY A 167 11.41 -0.52 24.23
C GLY A 167 10.37 -0.83 23.16
N PHE A 168 9.78 -2.02 23.22
CA PHE A 168 8.70 -2.41 22.32
C PHE A 168 7.33 -2.02 22.92
N ALA A 169 6.58 -1.17 22.23
CA ALA A 169 5.26 -0.69 22.62
C ALA A 169 4.22 -0.89 21.49
N ARG A 170 2.94 -0.73 21.83
CA ARG A 170 1.82 -0.70 20.89
C ARG A 170 0.91 0.45 21.30
N ILE A 171 0.33 1.15 20.32
CA ILE A 171 -0.76 2.09 20.58
C ILE A 171 -1.96 1.31 21.19
N SER A 172 -2.69 1.94 22.11
CA SER A 172 -3.85 1.32 22.78
C SER A 172 -5.05 1.21 21.84
N ASP A 173 -5.95 0.25 22.08
CA ASP A 173 -7.12 0.02 21.22
C ASP A 173 -7.98 1.30 21.13
N ASP A 174 -8.28 1.97 22.24
CA ASP A 174 -9.05 3.23 22.26
C ASP A 174 -8.44 4.34 21.39
N ARG A 175 -7.10 4.43 21.32
CA ARG A 175 -6.41 5.45 20.52
C ARG A 175 -6.35 5.07 19.05
N LEU A 176 -6.24 3.78 18.74
CA LEU A 176 -6.37 3.28 17.37
C LEU A 176 -7.80 3.54 16.87
N GLU A 177 -8.81 3.23 17.67
CA GLU A 177 -10.22 3.52 17.38
C GLU A 177 -10.44 5.01 17.11
N GLU A 178 -9.93 5.89 17.97
CA GLU A 178 -10.02 7.33 17.76
C GLU A 178 -9.29 7.76 16.47
N PHE A 179 -8.09 7.26 16.22
CA PHE A 179 -7.32 7.57 15.03
C PHE A 179 -8.06 7.15 13.75
N TYR A 180 -8.46 5.89 13.63
CA TYR A 180 -9.13 5.37 12.43
C TYR A 180 -10.56 5.89 12.24
N SER A 181 -11.17 6.48 13.28
CA SER A 181 -12.42 7.23 13.15
C SER A 181 -12.25 8.57 12.41
N LYS A 182 -11.04 9.15 12.47
CA LYS A 182 -10.72 10.46 11.90
C LYS A 182 -9.88 10.36 10.64
N TYR A 183 -9.06 9.32 10.53
CA TYR A 183 -7.99 9.21 9.55
C TYR A 183 -8.02 7.88 8.82
N ASP A 184 -7.30 7.83 7.70
CA ASP A 184 -7.26 6.69 6.80
C ASP A 184 -6.13 5.71 7.04
N ASP A 185 -4.90 6.15 6.83
CA ASP A 185 -3.70 5.30 6.92
C ASP A 185 -2.55 6.14 7.51
N LEU A 186 -1.93 5.63 8.56
CA LEU A 186 -0.81 6.30 9.22
C LEU A 186 0.35 6.48 8.24
N TYR A 187 0.59 5.49 7.38
CA TYR A 187 1.73 5.50 6.48
C TYR A 187 1.66 6.70 5.52
N SER A 188 0.50 6.90 4.89
CA SER A 188 0.23 8.01 3.97
C SER A 188 0.26 9.37 4.66
N ILE A 189 -0.30 9.48 5.87
CA ILE A 189 -0.27 10.72 6.65
C ILE A 189 1.17 11.15 6.95
N LEU A 190 1.99 10.26 7.50
CA LEU A 190 3.35 10.62 7.83
C LEU A 190 4.19 10.91 6.57
N GLN A 191 3.94 10.21 5.46
CA GLN A 191 4.58 10.53 4.18
C GLN A 191 4.22 11.94 3.70
N ARG A 192 2.96 12.38 3.86
CA ARG A 192 2.53 13.75 3.53
C ARG A 192 3.22 14.79 4.41
N ILE A 193 3.30 14.55 5.72
CA ILE A 193 4.00 15.43 6.66
C ILE A 193 5.47 15.57 6.26
N LYS A 194 6.15 14.46 5.93
CA LYS A 194 7.53 14.47 5.42
C LYS A 194 7.68 15.31 4.15
N GLN A 195 6.66 15.34 3.29
CA GLN A 195 6.64 16.15 2.07
C GLN A 195 6.22 17.62 2.31
N GLY A 196 6.01 18.03 3.57
CA GLY A 196 5.51 19.37 3.91
C GLY A 196 4.05 19.60 3.49
N ARG A 197 3.28 18.53 3.27
CA ARG A 197 1.86 18.59 2.90
C ARG A 197 0.97 18.39 4.12
N THR A 198 -0.18 19.05 4.11
CA THR A 198 -1.25 18.81 5.10
C THR A 198 -1.93 17.47 4.85
N TYR A 199 -2.54 16.91 5.89
CA TYR A 199 -3.38 15.73 5.84
C TYR A 199 -4.82 16.07 6.24
N ASP A 200 -5.77 15.30 5.75
CA ASP A 200 -7.20 15.54 5.87
C ASP A 200 -7.87 14.47 6.74
N GLN A 201 -8.95 14.84 7.40
CA GLN A 201 -9.81 13.88 8.10
C GLN A 201 -10.78 13.21 7.11
N ARG A 202 -11.10 11.95 7.37
CA ARG A 202 -12.17 11.22 6.68
C ARG A 202 -13.52 11.91 6.91
N LEU A 203 -14.41 11.80 5.93
CA LEU A 203 -15.82 12.11 6.13
C LEU A 203 -16.41 11.15 7.16
N LYS A 204 -17.35 11.64 7.98
CA LYS A 204 -17.99 10.81 8.99
C LYS A 204 -18.79 9.69 8.33
N ALA A 205 -18.82 8.52 8.97
CA ALA A 205 -19.53 7.37 8.43
C ALA A 205 -21.03 7.65 8.21
N GLU A 206 -21.63 8.54 9.01
CA GLU A 206 -23.02 8.97 8.83
C GLU A 206 -23.23 9.76 7.54
N ASP A 207 -22.23 10.54 7.10
CA ASP A 207 -22.25 11.32 5.85
C ASP A 207 -22.00 10.44 4.62
N LEU A 208 -21.44 9.25 4.83
CA LEU A 208 -21.12 8.25 3.80
C LEU A 208 -22.24 7.21 3.61
N GLN A 209 -23.39 7.36 4.27
CA GLN A 209 -24.57 6.51 4.04
C GLN A 209 -24.95 6.55 2.55
N THR A 210 -24.48 5.55 1.84
CA THR A 210 -24.74 5.31 0.42
C THR A 210 -25.20 3.87 0.27
N SER A 211 -26.27 3.68 -0.49
CA SER A 211 -26.55 2.41 -1.16
C SER A 211 -25.28 1.94 -1.87
N GLU A 212 -25.08 0.63 -1.97
CA GLU A 212 -24.01 0.07 -2.82
C GLU A 212 -23.97 0.87 -4.12
N PRO A 213 -22.80 1.39 -4.55
CA PRO A 213 -22.74 2.06 -5.83
C PRO A 213 -23.28 1.06 -6.83
N GLU A 214 -24.44 1.37 -7.42
CA GLU A 214 -24.92 0.61 -8.57
C GLU A 214 -23.73 0.59 -9.51
N THR A 215 -23.24 -0.61 -9.83
CA THR A 215 -22.38 -0.78 -11.00
C THR A 215 -23.06 0.02 -12.08
N VAL A 216 -22.41 1.11 -12.52
CA VAL A 216 -22.93 1.92 -13.62
C VAL A 216 -22.85 1.00 -14.83
N GLU A 217 -23.88 0.18 -15.02
CA GLU A 217 -24.02 -0.68 -16.17
C GLU A 217 -24.16 0.27 -17.34
N LEU A 218 -23.08 0.36 -18.13
CA LEU A 218 -23.12 0.95 -19.46
C LEU A 218 -24.36 0.38 -20.15
N ARG A 219 -25.20 1.27 -20.71
CA ARG A 219 -26.43 0.80 -21.35
C ARG A 219 -26.06 -0.16 -22.46
N SER A 220 -26.88 -1.17 -22.70
CA SER A 220 -26.62 -2.18 -23.73
C SER A 220 -26.47 -1.60 -25.15
N GLU A 221 -26.85 -0.34 -25.37
CA GLU A 221 -26.54 0.42 -26.59
C GLU A 221 -25.09 0.91 -26.63
N ASP A 222 -24.54 1.43 -25.52
CA ASP A 222 -23.16 1.91 -25.40
C ASP A 222 -22.16 0.77 -25.63
N ILE A 223 -22.43 -0.41 -25.05
CA ILE A 223 -21.61 -1.62 -25.23
C ILE A 223 -21.59 -2.07 -26.71
N ARG A 224 -22.73 -1.96 -27.41
CA ARG A 224 -22.85 -2.37 -28.83
C ARG A 224 -22.11 -1.43 -29.77
N GLU A 225 -22.02 -0.14 -29.44
CA GLU A 225 -21.25 0.83 -30.21
C GLU A 225 -19.74 0.63 -30.02
N ILE A 226 -19.30 0.35 -28.78
CA ILE A 226 -17.90 0.03 -28.42
C ILE A 226 -17.41 -1.25 -29.14
N LEU A 227 -18.28 -2.25 -29.29
CA LEU A 227 -17.96 -3.51 -29.99
C LEU A 227 -17.80 -3.33 -31.51
N LYS A 228 -18.43 -2.33 -32.12
CA LYS A 228 -18.42 -2.11 -33.58
C LYS A 228 -17.14 -1.46 -34.12
N ASN A 229 -16.41 -0.70 -33.29
CA ASN A 229 -15.32 0.18 -33.75
C ASN A 229 -13.89 -0.35 -33.50
N GLY A 230 -13.70 -1.60 -33.04
CA GLY A 230 -12.37 -2.13 -32.69
C GLY A 230 -11.77 -1.56 -31.39
N GLU A 231 -12.53 -0.73 -30.68
CA GLU A 231 -12.15 0.03 -29.49
C GLU A 231 -11.84 -0.82 -28.25
N LEU A 232 -12.54 -1.96 -28.11
CA LEU A 232 -12.23 -2.99 -27.11
C LEU A 232 -10.85 -3.62 -27.30
N SER A 233 -10.24 -3.54 -28.49
CA SER A 233 -8.88 -4.03 -28.71
C SER A 233 -7.83 -3.05 -28.16
N ALA A 234 -8.09 -1.75 -28.26
CA ALA A 234 -7.16 -0.72 -27.80
C ALA A 234 -7.13 -0.60 -26.28
N HIS A 235 -8.29 -0.68 -25.61
CA HIS A 235 -8.36 -0.75 -24.14
C HIS A 235 -7.51 -1.91 -23.60
N VAL A 236 -7.72 -3.11 -24.14
CA VAL A 236 -7.01 -4.32 -23.73
C VAL A 236 -5.51 -4.24 -24.04
N ARG A 237 -5.13 -3.64 -25.19
CA ARG A 237 -3.72 -3.36 -25.51
C ARG A 237 -3.07 -2.43 -24.48
N MET A 238 -3.73 -1.33 -24.12
CA MET A 238 -3.22 -0.38 -23.13
C MET A 238 -3.13 -1.01 -21.73
N GLN A 239 -4.16 -1.76 -21.34
CA GLN A 239 -4.18 -2.48 -20.06
C GLN A 239 -3.00 -3.45 -20.00
N TRP A 240 -2.76 -4.21 -21.06
CA TRP A 240 -1.60 -5.09 -21.17
C TRP A 240 -0.27 -4.34 -21.09
N GLN A 241 -0.11 -3.22 -21.81
CA GLN A 241 1.13 -2.45 -21.75
C GLN A 241 1.44 -1.93 -20.35
N LEU A 242 0.43 -1.44 -19.63
CA LEU A 242 0.59 -0.99 -18.26
C LEU A 242 0.89 -2.16 -17.30
N VAL A 243 0.26 -3.33 -17.50
CA VAL A 243 0.63 -4.56 -16.78
C VAL A 243 2.09 -4.91 -17.02
N HIS A 244 2.52 -4.96 -18.27
CA HIS A 244 3.88 -5.32 -18.66
C HIS A 244 4.92 -4.31 -18.14
N LEU A 245 4.62 -3.01 -18.19
CA LEU A 245 5.46 -1.96 -17.60
C LEU A 245 5.56 -2.08 -16.09
N GLY A 246 4.47 -2.40 -15.40
CA GLY A 246 4.45 -2.62 -13.94
C GLY A 246 5.31 -3.81 -13.53
N LEU A 247 5.26 -4.93 -14.26
CA LEU A 247 6.14 -6.07 -14.01
C LEU A 247 7.62 -5.71 -14.16
N LYS A 248 7.96 -4.80 -15.09
CA LYS A 248 9.34 -4.31 -15.27
C LYS A 248 9.83 -3.40 -14.14
N THR A 249 8.95 -2.85 -13.29
CA THR A 249 9.39 -2.15 -12.06
C THR A 249 9.72 -3.13 -10.93
N GLY A 250 9.38 -4.42 -11.09
CA GLY A 250 9.41 -5.40 -10.02
C GLY A 250 8.18 -5.35 -9.10
N ALA A 251 7.16 -4.56 -9.46
CA ALA A 251 5.89 -4.51 -8.76
C ALA A 251 5.02 -5.74 -9.08
N ARG A 252 4.09 -6.03 -8.19
CA ARG A 252 2.94 -6.88 -8.48
C ARG A 252 1.86 -6.04 -9.17
N VAL A 253 1.11 -6.66 -10.06
CA VAL A 253 0.09 -6.00 -10.87
C VAL A 253 -1.27 -6.63 -10.64
N TRP A 254 -2.28 -5.77 -10.51
CA TRP A 254 -3.67 -6.17 -10.42
C TRP A 254 -4.48 -5.55 -11.56
N ILE A 255 -5.41 -6.36 -12.08
CA ILE A 255 -6.47 -5.93 -12.99
C ILE A 255 -7.79 -6.58 -12.54
N PRO A 256 -8.95 -6.01 -12.90
CA PRO A 256 -10.25 -6.58 -12.54
C PRO A 256 -10.38 -8.04 -12.97
N ARG A 257 -11.01 -8.88 -12.14
CA ARG A 257 -11.16 -10.32 -12.42
C ARG A 257 -11.92 -10.59 -13.73
N SER A 258 -12.83 -9.69 -14.13
CA SER A 258 -13.55 -9.74 -15.40
C SER A 258 -12.63 -9.69 -16.62
N ASP A 259 -11.47 -9.04 -16.48
CA ASP A 259 -10.59 -8.71 -17.60
C ASP A 259 -9.45 -9.73 -17.74
N GLN A 260 -9.09 -10.41 -16.63
CA GLN A 260 -8.02 -11.42 -16.59
C GLN A 260 -8.16 -12.53 -17.65
N PRO A 261 -9.33 -13.13 -17.93
CA PRO A 261 -9.45 -14.17 -18.94
C PRO A 261 -9.03 -13.70 -20.34
N ARG A 262 -9.28 -12.43 -20.64
CA ARG A 262 -8.96 -11.86 -21.95
C ARG A 262 -7.46 -11.62 -22.10
N ILE A 263 -6.81 -11.04 -21.09
CA ILE A 263 -5.35 -10.88 -21.09
C ILE A 263 -4.63 -12.24 -21.13
N LYS A 264 -5.12 -13.24 -20.36
CA LYS A 264 -4.62 -14.62 -20.41
C LYS A 264 -4.65 -15.18 -21.83
N LYS A 265 -5.76 -14.98 -22.54
CA LYS A 265 -5.96 -15.49 -23.90
C LYS A 265 -5.10 -14.76 -24.94
N GLU A 266 -5.06 -13.42 -24.89
CA GLU A 266 -4.39 -12.62 -25.92
C GLU A 266 -2.86 -12.56 -25.73
N PHE A 267 -2.36 -12.64 -24.49
CA PHE A 267 -0.93 -12.43 -24.17
C PHE A 267 -0.25 -13.59 -23.44
N ALA A 268 -0.94 -14.72 -23.24
CA ALA A 268 -0.41 -15.91 -22.54
C ALA A 268 0.14 -15.62 -21.13
N PHE A 269 -0.39 -14.59 -20.46
CA PHE A 269 0.04 -14.16 -19.13
C PHE A 269 -0.95 -14.63 -18.06
N ALA A 270 -0.48 -15.43 -17.10
CA ALA A 270 -1.31 -16.00 -16.04
C ALA A 270 -0.87 -15.64 -14.61
N ASP A 271 0.24 -14.90 -14.46
CA ASP A 271 0.82 -14.54 -13.16
C ASP A 271 0.15 -13.31 -12.55
N PHE A 272 -1.18 -13.40 -12.40
CA PHE A 272 -1.96 -12.41 -11.68
C PHE A 272 -2.03 -12.75 -10.20
N GLU A 273 -2.02 -11.72 -9.36
CA GLU A 273 -2.25 -11.93 -7.94
C GLU A 273 -3.67 -12.47 -7.68
N GLU A 274 -3.78 -13.50 -6.85
CA GLU A 274 -5.07 -14.16 -6.60
C GLU A 274 -6.01 -13.30 -5.74
N THR A 275 -5.47 -12.47 -4.84
CA THR A 275 -6.23 -11.62 -3.93
C THR A 275 -5.59 -10.24 -3.80
N PHE A 276 -6.26 -9.22 -4.35
CA PHE A 276 -5.82 -7.83 -4.26
C PHE A 276 -5.69 -7.32 -2.81
N SER A 277 -6.66 -7.70 -1.96
CA SER A 277 -6.80 -7.23 -0.59
C SER A 277 -5.77 -7.78 0.40
N ALA A 278 -4.88 -8.66 -0.04
CA ALA A 278 -3.80 -9.14 0.82
C ALA A 278 -2.81 -7.99 1.03
N GLY A 279 -3.02 -7.25 2.13
CA GLY A 279 -2.06 -6.31 2.70
C GLY A 279 -2.25 -4.83 2.40
N ILE A 280 -3.25 -4.41 1.61
CA ILE A 280 -3.48 -2.97 1.37
C ILE A 280 -4.45 -2.43 2.43
N ASP A 281 -4.12 -1.27 3.01
CA ASP A 281 -4.93 -0.56 4.03
C ASP A 281 -6.15 0.15 3.40
N MET A 282 -6.89 -0.56 2.54
CA MET A 282 -8.13 -0.11 1.94
C MET A 282 -9.08 -1.25 1.62
N PRO A 283 -10.41 -1.05 1.76
CA PRO A 283 -11.38 -2.05 1.34
C PRO A 283 -11.26 -2.33 -0.17
N ALA A 284 -11.05 -3.61 -0.51
CA ALA A 284 -10.82 -4.08 -1.88
C ALA A 284 -11.78 -3.49 -2.92
N ARG A 285 -13.06 -3.36 -2.56
CA ARG A 285 -14.15 -2.88 -3.43
C ARG A 285 -13.91 -1.52 -4.09
N TYR A 286 -13.12 -0.64 -3.47
CA TYR A 286 -12.84 0.70 -4.01
C TYR A 286 -11.67 0.73 -5.00
N VAL A 287 -10.94 -0.37 -5.11
CA VAL A 287 -9.70 -0.46 -5.90
C VAL A 287 -9.73 -1.63 -6.88
N GLU A 288 -10.50 -2.68 -6.58
CA GLU A 288 -10.54 -3.92 -7.38
C GLU A 288 -11.07 -3.73 -8.81
N ASN A 289 -11.85 -2.67 -9.02
CA ASN A 289 -12.43 -2.28 -10.30
C ASN A 289 -11.63 -1.21 -11.05
N ILE A 290 -10.48 -0.78 -10.51
CA ILE A 290 -9.55 0.08 -11.24
C ILE A 290 -8.85 -0.76 -12.31
N ASP A 291 -8.78 -0.26 -13.54
CA ASP A 291 -8.37 -1.05 -14.72
C ASP A 291 -6.97 -1.66 -14.58
N VAL A 292 -6.02 -0.91 -14.00
CA VAL A 292 -4.70 -1.45 -13.61
C VAL A 292 -4.23 -0.81 -12.30
N VAL A 293 -3.70 -1.62 -11.39
CA VAL A 293 -3.06 -1.15 -10.16
C VAL A 293 -1.69 -1.78 -10.02
N TRP A 294 -0.68 -0.95 -9.77
CA TRP A 294 0.66 -1.39 -9.42
C TRP A 294 0.83 -1.33 -7.91
N LYS A 295 1.33 -2.42 -7.32
CA LYS A 295 1.57 -2.51 -5.88
C LYS A 295 2.92 -3.16 -5.56
N GLU A 296 3.48 -2.75 -4.45
CA GLU A 296 4.72 -3.26 -3.89
C GLU A 296 4.47 -3.62 -2.42
N GLU A 297 4.56 -4.92 -2.11
CA GLU A 297 4.28 -5.48 -0.79
C GLU A 297 2.86 -5.09 -0.30
N PHE A 298 2.75 -4.15 0.65
CA PHE A 298 1.51 -3.68 1.28
C PHE A 298 1.06 -2.30 0.78
N ARG A 299 1.71 -1.75 -0.25
CA ARG A 299 1.49 -0.38 -0.76
C ARG A 299 1.07 -0.39 -2.23
N ILE A 300 0.20 0.54 -2.62
CA ILE A 300 -0.05 0.88 -4.02
C ILE A 300 0.96 1.94 -4.47
N ASP A 301 1.61 1.68 -5.59
CA ASP A 301 2.59 2.61 -6.20
C ASP A 301 1.95 3.46 -7.30
N ALA A 302 0.95 2.95 -8.00
CA ALA A 302 0.20 3.68 -9.02
C ALA A 302 -1.15 3.01 -9.32
N ALA A 303 -2.13 3.81 -9.74
CA ALA A 303 -3.43 3.34 -10.22
C ALA A 303 -3.75 3.99 -11.57
N PHE A 304 -4.33 3.20 -12.48
CA PHE A 304 -4.59 3.61 -13.86
C PHE A 304 -6.04 3.32 -14.24
N GLU A 305 -6.68 4.34 -14.81
CA GLU A 305 -8.00 4.28 -15.41
C GLU A 305 -7.86 4.56 -16.91
N ILE A 306 -8.24 3.61 -17.75
CA ILE A 306 -7.99 3.62 -19.19
C ILE A 306 -9.25 4.03 -19.92
N GLU A 307 -9.27 5.28 -20.36
CA GLU A 307 -10.44 5.91 -20.95
C GLU A 307 -10.47 5.73 -22.47
N HIS A 308 -11.41 4.90 -22.96
CA HIS A 308 -11.53 4.61 -24.41
C HIS A 308 -12.82 5.11 -25.08
N SER A 309 -14.00 5.07 -24.46
CA SER A 309 -15.25 5.64 -25.05
C SER A 309 -15.79 6.77 -24.17
N THR A 310 -17.07 7.13 -24.24
CA THR A 310 -17.71 8.30 -23.62
C THR A 310 -17.69 8.36 -22.07
N ALA A 311 -16.95 7.47 -21.42
CA ALA A 311 -17.01 7.15 -19.99
C ALA A 311 -15.89 7.75 -19.12
N ILE A 312 -15.27 8.88 -19.52
CA ILE A 312 -14.31 9.66 -18.67
C ILE A 312 -14.85 9.88 -17.25
N TYR A 313 -16.17 9.94 -17.14
CA TYR A 313 -16.87 10.11 -15.88
C TYR A 313 -16.72 8.90 -14.94
N SER A 314 -16.66 7.67 -15.46
CA SER A 314 -16.62 6.44 -14.65
C SER A 314 -15.29 6.25 -13.93
N GLY A 315 -14.15 6.39 -14.61
CA GLY A 315 -12.84 6.33 -13.96
C GLY A 315 -12.65 7.46 -12.95
N LEU A 316 -13.10 8.67 -13.29
CA LEU A 316 -13.11 9.81 -12.36
C LEU A 316 -14.00 9.61 -11.13
N LEU A 317 -15.15 8.94 -11.28
CA LEU A 317 -15.99 8.58 -10.14
C LEU A 317 -15.29 7.57 -9.23
N ARG A 318 -14.64 6.53 -9.77
CA ARG A 318 -13.87 5.57 -8.96
C ARG A 318 -12.74 6.26 -8.18
N PHE A 319 -12.00 7.18 -8.82
CA PHE A 319 -11.00 7.99 -8.12
C PHE A 319 -11.62 8.96 -7.10
N SER A 320 -12.83 9.46 -7.36
CA SER A 320 -13.57 10.30 -6.40
C SER A 320 -13.93 9.51 -5.14
N ASP A 321 -14.53 8.32 -5.32
CA ASP A 321 -14.89 7.43 -4.23
C ASP A 321 -13.65 7.04 -3.41
N LEU A 322 -12.56 6.73 -4.10
CA LEU A 322 -11.28 6.43 -3.47
C LEU A 322 -10.78 7.59 -2.60
N LYS A 323 -10.79 8.83 -3.11
CA LYS A 323 -10.34 10.01 -2.34
C LYS A 323 -11.28 10.38 -1.21
N ILE A 324 -12.57 10.06 -1.32
CA ILE A 324 -13.53 10.24 -0.24
C ILE A 324 -13.23 9.27 0.92
N ILE A 325 -12.91 8.02 0.61
CA ILE A 325 -12.64 6.97 1.61
C ILE A 325 -11.23 7.08 2.21
N ALA A 326 -10.25 7.46 1.39
CA ALA A 326 -8.84 7.54 1.74
C ALA A 326 -8.23 8.85 1.23
N PRO A 327 -8.54 9.98 1.89
CA PRO A 327 -8.16 11.31 1.41
C PRO A 327 -6.64 11.53 1.40
N ASN A 328 -5.89 10.83 2.25
CA ASN A 328 -4.45 11.03 2.41
C ASN A 328 -3.59 10.17 1.49
N ILE A 329 -4.20 9.33 0.64
CA ILE A 329 -3.47 8.59 -0.40
C ILE A 329 -2.47 9.51 -1.12
N SER A 330 -1.23 9.02 -1.24
CA SER A 330 -0.08 9.74 -1.76
C SER A 330 0.44 9.21 -3.10
N TYR A 331 -0.09 8.09 -3.60
CA TYR A 331 0.34 7.51 -4.87
C TYR A 331 -0.35 8.18 -6.08
N PRO A 332 0.33 8.26 -7.24
CA PRO A 332 -0.21 8.88 -8.43
C PRO A 332 -1.41 8.12 -9.01
N LEU A 333 -2.41 8.89 -9.44
CA LEU A 333 -3.58 8.41 -10.18
C LEU A 333 -3.46 8.83 -11.64
N PHE A 334 -3.50 7.89 -12.57
CA PHE A 334 -3.37 8.16 -14.00
C PHE A 334 -4.68 7.95 -14.73
N LEU A 335 -5.14 8.97 -15.47
CA LEU A 335 -6.12 8.81 -16.53
C LEU A 335 -5.39 8.61 -17.84
N VAL A 336 -5.57 7.42 -18.43
CA VAL A 336 -4.87 6.98 -19.62
C VAL A 336 -5.82 7.06 -20.82
N ALA A 337 -5.57 7.96 -21.77
CA ALA A 337 -6.46 8.13 -22.93
C ALA A 337 -5.69 8.52 -24.21
N PRO A 338 -6.27 8.41 -25.42
CA PRO A 338 -5.64 8.91 -26.64
C PRO A 338 -5.43 10.44 -26.61
N LEU A 339 -4.37 10.95 -27.26
CA LEU A 339 -4.12 12.40 -27.37
C LEU A 339 -5.32 13.21 -27.87
N THR A 340 -6.11 12.64 -28.78
CA THR A 340 -7.33 13.27 -29.31
C THR A 340 -8.39 13.58 -28.24
N LYS A 341 -8.35 12.89 -27.09
CA LYS A 341 -9.27 13.10 -25.97
C LYS A 341 -8.74 14.01 -24.86
N LYS A 342 -7.49 14.46 -24.95
CA LYS A 342 -6.83 15.28 -23.92
C LYS A 342 -7.68 16.44 -23.44
N SER A 343 -8.16 17.29 -24.37
CA SER A 343 -8.96 18.48 -24.02
C SER A 343 -10.21 18.12 -23.23
N ARG A 344 -10.90 17.03 -23.63
CA ARG A 344 -12.09 16.54 -22.96
C ARG A 344 -11.77 15.99 -21.57
N VAL A 345 -10.67 15.25 -21.40
CA VAL A 345 -10.21 14.78 -20.08
C VAL A 345 -9.98 15.97 -19.16
N PHE A 346 -9.20 16.95 -19.59
CA PHE A 346 -8.88 18.13 -18.80
C PHE A 346 -10.14 18.92 -18.41
N GLU A 347 -11.07 19.10 -19.34
CA GLU A 347 -12.36 19.74 -19.07
C GLU A 347 -13.15 18.98 -17.99
N GLN A 348 -13.22 17.64 -18.08
CA GLN A 348 -13.93 16.83 -17.08
C GLN A 348 -13.27 16.91 -15.71
N VAL A 349 -11.95 16.75 -15.58
CA VAL A 349 -11.25 16.83 -14.28
C VAL A 349 -11.43 18.21 -13.63
N LYS A 350 -11.44 19.28 -14.44
CA LYS A 350 -11.60 20.67 -13.94
C LYS A 350 -13.03 21.00 -13.48
N ARG A 351 -14.00 20.09 -13.64
CA ARG A 351 -15.37 20.31 -13.16
C ARG A 351 -15.38 20.61 -11.64
N PRO A 352 -16.24 21.55 -11.17
CA PRO A 352 -16.25 21.97 -9.78
C PRO A 352 -16.35 20.82 -8.76
N THR A 353 -17.10 19.76 -9.09
CA THR A 353 -17.26 18.57 -8.25
C THR A 353 -15.93 17.85 -7.99
N PHE A 354 -15.15 17.58 -9.03
CA PHE A 354 -13.87 16.88 -8.92
C PHE A 354 -12.76 17.77 -8.38
N LYS A 355 -12.79 19.07 -8.74
CA LYS A 355 -11.89 20.07 -8.17
C LYS A 355 -12.07 20.23 -6.65
N LYS A 356 -13.31 20.15 -6.16
CA LYS A 356 -13.59 20.18 -4.70
C LYS A 356 -12.97 19.00 -3.97
N LEU A 357 -12.84 17.84 -4.64
CA LEU A 357 -12.16 16.64 -4.12
C LEU A 357 -10.63 16.66 -4.34
N GLY A 358 -10.09 17.73 -4.95
CA GLY A 358 -8.66 17.86 -5.23
C GLY A 358 -8.14 16.95 -6.33
N LEU A 359 -9.01 16.32 -7.13
CA LEU A 359 -8.59 15.43 -8.22
C LEU A 359 -7.77 16.14 -9.29
N ASP A 360 -8.00 17.44 -9.51
CA ASP A 360 -7.20 18.27 -10.42
C ASP A 360 -5.72 18.39 -10.01
N LYS A 361 -5.40 18.11 -8.74
CA LYS A 361 -4.04 18.15 -8.20
C LYS A 361 -3.35 16.79 -8.18
N GLU A 362 -4.14 15.71 -8.05
CA GLU A 362 -3.63 14.36 -7.80
C GLU A 362 -3.69 13.48 -9.06
N VAL A 363 -4.66 13.71 -9.95
CA VAL A 363 -4.83 12.97 -11.19
C VAL A 363 -3.91 13.52 -12.27
N ARG A 364 -3.25 12.62 -12.99
CA ARG A 364 -2.35 12.91 -14.10
C ARG A 364 -2.90 12.31 -15.38
N TYR A 365 -2.78 13.05 -16.48
CA TYR A 365 -3.12 12.55 -17.80
C TYR A 365 -1.90 11.87 -18.44
N LEU A 366 -2.05 10.63 -18.88
CA LEU A 366 -1.01 9.88 -19.58
C LEU A 366 -1.56 9.42 -20.94
N SER A 367 -0.99 9.90 -22.05
CA SER A 367 -1.54 9.56 -23.35
C SER A 367 -1.16 8.14 -23.79
N TYR A 368 -1.99 7.50 -24.62
CA TYR A 368 -1.67 6.19 -25.22
C TYR A 368 -0.33 6.22 -25.95
N GLU A 369 -0.06 7.29 -26.67
CA GLU A 369 1.18 7.52 -27.42
C GLU A 369 2.39 7.55 -26.48
N ARG A 370 2.25 8.13 -25.28
CA ARG A 370 3.30 8.10 -24.26
C ARG A 370 3.47 6.71 -23.65
N VAL A 371 2.39 5.97 -23.40
CA VAL A 371 2.47 4.56 -22.95
C VAL A 371 3.19 3.71 -24.00
N ASP A 372 2.84 3.88 -25.29
CA ASP A 372 3.46 3.18 -26.41
C ASP A 372 4.97 3.55 -26.53
N GLU A 373 5.33 4.82 -26.36
CA GLU A 373 6.74 5.27 -26.36
C GLU A 373 7.55 4.63 -25.23
N ILE A 374 7.01 4.65 -24.00
CA ILE A 374 7.67 4.08 -22.83
C ILE A 374 7.79 2.56 -22.97
N SER A 375 6.73 1.90 -23.43
CA SER A 375 6.72 0.44 -23.67
C SER A 375 7.80 0.03 -24.67
N ARG A 376 7.94 0.78 -25.79
CA ARG A 376 9.01 0.57 -26.77
C ARG A 376 10.40 0.81 -26.18
N PHE A 377 10.57 1.87 -25.39
CA PHE A 377 11.86 2.18 -24.76
C PHE A 377 12.32 1.06 -23.81
N PHE A 378 11.39 0.49 -23.03
CA PHE A 378 11.70 -0.56 -22.05
C PHE A 378 11.53 -1.99 -22.59
N GLU A 379 11.23 -2.19 -23.87
CA GLU A 379 10.92 -3.50 -24.45
C GLU A 379 11.99 -4.56 -24.11
N HIS A 380 13.26 -4.22 -24.36
CA HIS A 380 14.42 -5.09 -24.09
C HIS A 380 15.13 -4.78 -22.77
N SER A 381 14.67 -3.79 -21.99
CA SER A 381 15.26 -3.52 -20.69
C SER A 381 14.69 -4.44 -19.61
N SER A 382 15.56 -4.93 -18.73
CA SER A 382 15.21 -5.68 -17.53
C SER A 382 15.29 -4.84 -16.25
N SER A 383 15.63 -3.55 -16.34
CA SER A 383 15.79 -2.66 -15.18
C SER A 383 15.55 -1.19 -15.53
N GLY A 384 15.47 -0.34 -14.50
CA GLY A 384 15.38 1.12 -14.64
C GLY A 384 13.96 1.66 -14.86
N MET A 385 12.96 0.80 -15.08
CA MET A 385 11.56 1.22 -15.10
C MET A 385 11.09 1.47 -13.66
N ASN A 386 10.46 2.61 -13.43
CA ASN A 386 9.81 2.96 -12.16
C ASN A 386 8.65 3.94 -12.42
N VAL A 387 7.85 4.21 -11.39
CA VAL A 387 6.68 5.10 -11.51
C VAL A 387 7.05 6.54 -11.87
N GLU A 388 8.23 7.03 -11.47
CA GLU A 388 8.69 8.41 -11.76
C GLU A 388 8.85 8.66 -13.27
N VAL A 389 9.17 7.63 -14.06
CA VAL A 389 9.19 7.72 -15.51
C VAL A 389 7.79 8.09 -16.06
N LEU A 390 6.74 7.45 -15.53
CA LEU A 390 5.35 7.75 -15.93
C LEU A 390 4.94 9.14 -15.44
N ILE A 391 5.30 9.51 -14.21
CA ILE A 391 5.03 10.84 -13.66
C ILE A 391 5.67 11.91 -14.57
N GLY A 392 6.93 11.75 -14.95
CA GLY A 392 7.66 12.69 -15.81
C GLY A 392 7.17 12.76 -17.26
N LYS A 393 6.49 11.72 -17.76
CA LYS A 393 5.88 11.68 -19.10
C LYS A 393 4.40 12.03 -19.12
N SER A 394 3.77 12.11 -17.95
CA SER A 394 2.36 12.49 -17.78
C SER A 394 2.20 13.98 -17.52
N GLU A 395 1.01 14.48 -17.79
CA GLU A 395 0.66 15.89 -17.64
C GLU A 395 -0.20 16.09 -16.38
N ALA A 396 0.16 17.09 -15.56
CA ALA A 396 -0.73 17.54 -14.50
C ALA A 396 -1.94 18.23 -15.15
N VAL A 397 -3.12 18.04 -14.57
CA VAL A 397 -4.37 18.61 -15.11
C VAL A 397 -4.61 20.06 -14.64
N GLN A 398 -3.61 20.70 -14.02
CA GLN A 398 -3.73 22.03 -13.41
C GLN A 398 -4.15 23.13 -14.40
#